data_AF-A0A821HI01-F1
#
_entry.id   AF-A0A821HI01-F1
#
_cell.length_a   1.000
_cell.length_b   1.000
_cell.length_c   1.000
_cell.angle_alpha   90.00
_cell.angle_beta   90.00
_cell.angle_gamma   90.00
#
_symmetry.space_group_name_H-M   'P 1'
#
loop_
_entity.id
_entity.type
_entity.pdbx_description
1 polymer ?
#
loop_
_entity_poly.entity_id
_entity_poly.type
_entity_poly.pdbx_seq_one_letter_code
_entity_poly.pdbx_strand_id
1 'polypeptide(L)'
;MELVPFYNGDPETLSDWLRDTGAFFAKECVSDAHQVFAIRFLLTQQALDIYNAHEDLIHNFNDLRKLLLHAAGKAPLRTLASLDSISNLTLSMAQPTANSTHLDPNLTTTTSLPTTSITFTQSADDLTQNEYRKSIITQFREDKSLKFSGEHKQDVIKWLEKLELKFQIAEISDVKKFDYLTELLEKGALNWFIERKSSLNRSWPDFVEQFKTVYDSPNRSQLAFQKLQYYHQSADQDIRSFCSVMRKLCKEYDPDMSKKMRLDFLLRSVNPTYRPEILKLKPTDAAEFEQIALDVENTFLTLNAYETYTPSTMTTYTSLPPSGYNYPATQQSPASNYDYYRRQNNFRSTQRPSSNTTSHQFTSSPKHHQGSPQSSKYNPSQSPRQHNLFAYTPATPET
;
A
#
# COMPACT_ATOMS: atom_id res chain seq x y z
N MET A 1 -5.32 21.57 -21.12
CA MET A 1 -5.61 20.27 -20.50
C MET A 1 -7.10 20.27 -20.28
N GLU A 2 -7.87 19.61 -21.15
CA GLU A 2 -9.33 19.50 -20.96
C GLU A 2 -9.56 18.57 -19.77
N LEU A 3 -10.10 19.12 -18.68
CA LEU A 3 -10.46 18.35 -17.50
C LEU A 3 -11.79 17.68 -17.78
N VAL A 4 -11.88 16.37 -17.53
CA VAL A 4 -13.16 15.67 -17.54
C VAL A 4 -14.01 16.23 -16.40
N PRO A 5 -15.25 16.70 -16.68
CA PRO A 5 -16.12 17.23 -15.63
C PRO A 5 -16.51 16.13 -14.65
N PHE A 6 -16.75 16.49 -13.38
CA PHE A 6 -17.26 15.54 -12.38
C PHE A 6 -18.67 15.05 -12.76
N TYR A 7 -18.96 13.77 -12.50
CA TYR A 7 -20.30 13.24 -12.69
C TYR A 7 -21.27 13.81 -11.64
N ASN A 8 -22.24 14.59 -12.08
CA ASN A 8 -23.20 15.31 -11.24
C ASN A 8 -24.32 14.42 -10.67
N GLY A 9 -24.35 13.12 -10.97
CA GLY A 9 -25.40 12.20 -10.53
C GLY A 9 -26.62 12.13 -11.45
N ASP A 10 -26.65 12.89 -12.55
CA ASP A 10 -27.79 12.90 -13.48
C ASP A 10 -27.73 11.70 -14.45
N PRO A 11 -28.68 10.75 -14.37
CA PRO A 11 -28.68 9.55 -15.21
C PRO A 11 -28.78 9.85 -16.71
N GLU A 12 -29.36 10.99 -17.11
CA GLU A 12 -29.48 11.36 -18.53
C GLU A 12 -28.11 11.71 -19.13
N THR A 13 -27.18 12.23 -18.32
CA THR A 13 -25.82 12.60 -18.75
C THR A 13 -24.80 11.47 -18.59
N LEU A 14 -25.15 10.40 -17.88
CA LEU A 14 -24.25 9.30 -17.52
C LEU A 14 -23.58 8.63 -18.73
N SER A 15 -24.32 8.42 -19.81
CA SER A 15 -23.80 7.74 -21.00
C SER A 15 -22.72 8.57 -21.71
N ASP A 16 -22.98 9.87 -21.84
CA ASP A 16 -22.04 10.79 -22.47
C ASP A 16 -20.82 11.00 -21.57
N TRP A 17 -21.04 11.15 -20.27
CA TRP A 17 -19.95 11.27 -19.30
C TRP A 17 -19.03 10.04 -19.27
N LEU A 18 -19.60 8.82 -19.27
CA LEU A 18 -18.80 7.58 -19.31
C LEU A 18 -17.98 7.46 -20.60
N ARG A 19 -18.57 7.84 -21.74
CA ARG A 19 -17.88 7.85 -23.04
C ARG A 19 -16.71 8.82 -23.02
N ASP A 20 -16.93 10.04 -22.55
CA ASP A 20 -15.90 11.10 -22.54
C ASP A 20 -14.79 10.78 -21.52
N THR A 21 -15.15 10.21 -20.37
CA THR A 21 -14.20 9.72 -19.35
C THR A 21 -13.37 8.56 -19.87
N GLY A 22 -13.99 7.60 -20.58
CA GLY A 22 -13.28 6.49 -21.22
C GLY A 22 -12.30 6.96 -22.30
N ALA A 23 -12.71 7.93 -23.13
CA ALA A 23 -11.84 8.53 -24.14
C ALA A 23 -10.64 9.27 -23.51
N PHE A 24 -10.88 9.97 -22.38
CA PHE A 24 -9.81 10.60 -21.60
C PHE A 24 -8.82 9.57 -21.04
N PHE A 25 -9.30 8.50 -20.42
CA PHE A 25 -8.42 7.44 -19.91
C PHE A 25 -7.63 6.72 -21.00
N ALA A 26 -8.24 6.49 -22.17
CA ALA A 26 -7.53 5.96 -23.33
C ALA A 26 -6.40 6.89 -23.80
N LYS A 27 -6.65 8.21 -23.78
CA LYS A 27 -5.65 9.23 -24.14
C LYS A 27 -4.50 9.31 -23.13
N GLU A 28 -4.79 9.14 -21.85
CA GLU A 28 -3.80 9.15 -20.76
C GLU A 28 -3.16 7.77 -20.52
N CYS A 29 -3.40 6.79 -21.39
CA CYS A 29 -2.88 5.42 -21.29
C CYS A 29 -3.20 4.73 -19.94
N VAL A 30 -4.34 5.04 -19.32
CA VAL A 30 -4.81 4.37 -18.10
C VAL A 30 -5.34 3.00 -18.46
N SER A 31 -4.74 1.93 -17.91
CA SER A 31 -5.18 0.56 -18.21
C SER A 31 -6.60 0.31 -17.70
N ASP A 32 -7.36 -0.54 -18.39
CA ASP A 32 -8.76 -0.84 -18.08
C ASP A 32 -8.98 -1.24 -16.61
N ALA A 33 -8.02 -1.99 -16.03
CA ALA A 33 -8.05 -2.36 -14.62
C ALA A 33 -7.96 -1.16 -13.66
N HIS A 34 -7.26 -0.09 -14.06
CA HIS A 34 -7.11 1.13 -13.26
C HIS A 34 -8.20 2.17 -13.54
N GLN A 35 -8.93 2.06 -14.64
CA GLN A 35 -10.00 3.01 -15.00
C GLN A 35 -11.12 3.01 -13.95
N VAL A 36 -11.51 1.83 -13.45
CA VAL A 36 -12.54 1.70 -12.41
C VAL A 36 -12.10 2.37 -11.10
N PHE A 37 -10.84 2.21 -10.70
CA PHE A 37 -10.32 2.87 -9.50
C PHE A 37 -10.12 4.38 -9.69
N ALA A 38 -9.69 4.81 -10.88
CA ALA A 38 -9.49 6.22 -11.19
C ALA A 38 -10.82 6.98 -11.22
N ILE A 39 -11.91 6.31 -11.60
CA ILE A 39 -13.22 6.95 -11.73
C ILE A 39 -13.77 7.46 -10.39
N ARG A 40 -13.39 6.83 -9.27
CA ARG A 40 -13.74 7.26 -7.90
C ARG A 40 -13.45 8.74 -7.66
N PHE A 41 -12.37 9.25 -8.25
CA PHE A 41 -11.95 10.64 -8.08
C PHE A 41 -12.74 11.63 -8.95
N LEU A 42 -13.57 11.14 -9.86
CA LEU A 42 -14.39 11.93 -10.78
C LEU A 42 -15.89 11.85 -10.43
N LEU A 43 -16.26 11.15 -9.37
CA LEU A 43 -17.62 11.06 -8.86
C LEU A 43 -17.91 12.17 -7.84
N THR A 44 -19.13 12.72 -7.88
CA THR A 44 -19.64 13.56 -6.79
C THR A 44 -19.94 12.71 -5.55
N GLN A 45 -20.10 13.36 -4.38
CA GLN A 45 -20.28 12.68 -3.10
C GLN A 45 -21.39 11.61 -3.13
N GLN A 46 -22.55 11.93 -3.73
CA GLN A 46 -23.67 10.99 -3.82
C GLN A 46 -23.35 9.75 -4.69
N ALA A 47 -22.75 9.95 -5.85
CA ALA A 47 -22.36 8.85 -6.74
C ALA A 47 -21.20 8.03 -6.16
N LEU A 48 -20.31 8.69 -5.42
CA LEU A 48 -19.21 8.08 -4.70
C LEU A 48 -19.70 7.19 -3.55
N ASP A 49 -20.72 7.62 -2.80
CA ASP A 49 -21.30 6.82 -1.73
C ASP A 49 -21.91 5.52 -2.28
N ILE A 50 -22.60 5.59 -3.44
CA ILE A 50 -23.13 4.43 -4.15
C ILE A 50 -22.00 3.53 -4.65
N TYR A 51 -20.94 4.11 -5.22
CA TYR A 51 -19.75 3.37 -5.67
C TYR A 51 -19.12 2.60 -4.50
N ASN A 52 -18.88 3.26 -3.37
CA ASN A 52 -18.23 2.63 -2.20
C ASN A 52 -19.10 1.55 -1.56
N ALA A 53 -20.43 1.70 -1.60
CA ALA A 53 -21.36 0.71 -1.05
C ALA A 53 -21.42 -0.59 -1.87
N HIS A 54 -20.96 -0.56 -3.12
CA HIS A 54 -21.05 -1.67 -4.08
C HIS A 54 -19.76 -1.87 -4.88
N GLU A 55 -18.62 -1.51 -4.28
CA GLU A 55 -17.30 -1.58 -4.94
C GLU A 55 -16.97 -3.01 -5.41
N ASP A 56 -17.47 -4.00 -4.68
CA ASP A 56 -17.37 -5.43 -4.98
C ASP A 56 -18.09 -5.86 -6.28
N LEU A 57 -19.04 -5.07 -6.77
CA LEU A 57 -19.83 -5.38 -7.96
C LEU A 57 -19.30 -4.70 -9.23
N ILE A 58 -18.35 -3.77 -9.11
CA ILE A 58 -17.92 -2.90 -10.21
C ILE A 58 -16.58 -3.38 -10.77
N HIS A 59 -16.61 -4.12 -11.88
CA HIS A 59 -15.39 -4.64 -12.51
C HIS A 59 -15.03 -3.89 -13.80
N ASN A 60 -15.97 -3.14 -14.36
CA ASN A 60 -15.80 -2.35 -15.57
C ASN A 60 -16.81 -1.18 -15.62
N PHE A 61 -16.68 -0.31 -16.62
CA PHE A 61 -17.59 0.83 -16.81
C PHE A 61 -19.06 0.44 -17.01
N ASN A 62 -19.34 -0.74 -17.57
CA ASN A 62 -20.70 -1.20 -17.80
C ASN A 62 -21.38 -1.58 -16.47
N ASP A 63 -20.65 -2.17 -15.53
CA ASP A 63 -21.15 -2.48 -14.19
C ASP A 63 -21.46 -1.20 -13.41
N LEU A 64 -20.54 -0.23 -13.46
CA LEU A 64 -20.76 1.09 -12.87
C LEU A 64 -22.00 1.78 -13.46
N ARG A 65 -22.15 1.74 -14.79
CA ARG A 65 -23.31 2.31 -15.47
C ARG A 65 -24.61 1.70 -14.96
N LYS A 66 -24.67 0.36 -14.89
CA LYS A 66 -25.85 -0.37 -14.39
C LYS A 66 -26.16 0.01 -12.95
N LEU A 67 -25.13 0.08 -12.10
CA LEU A 67 -25.27 0.45 -10.70
C LEU A 67 -25.84 1.87 -10.53
N LEU A 68 -25.29 2.85 -11.25
CA LEU A 68 -25.75 4.24 -11.15
C LEU A 68 -27.15 4.44 -11.74
N LEU A 69 -27.49 3.75 -12.83
CA LEU A 69 -28.86 3.75 -13.37
C LEU A 69 -29.86 3.08 -12.41
N HIS A 70 -29.43 2.02 -11.72
CA HIS A 70 -30.23 1.38 -10.70
C HIS A 70 -30.51 2.32 -9.53
N ALA A 71 -29.46 2.95 -9.00
CA ALA A 71 -29.57 3.89 -7.89
C ALA A 71 -30.46 5.11 -8.23
N ALA A 72 -30.51 5.52 -9.50
CA ALA A 72 -31.40 6.55 -10.00
C ALA A 72 -32.86 6.07 -10.26
N GLY A 73 -33.19 4.80 -9.95
CA GLY A 73 -34.51 4.22 -10.18
C GLY A 73 -34.86 4.00 -11.66
N LYS A 74 -33.87 4.08 -12.56
CA LYS A 74 -34.04 3.97 -14.02
C LYS A 74 -33.81 2.55 -14.55
N ALA A 75 -33.30 1.63 -13.72
CA ALA A 75 -33.09 0.23 -14.07
C ALA A 75 -33.44 -0.70 -12.88
N PRO A 76 -34.03 -1.88 -13.10
CA PRO A 76 -34.28 -2.87 -12.03
C PRO A 76 -33.03 -3.72 -11.70
N LEU A 77 -32.80 -3.96 -10.40
CA LEU A 77 -31.66 -4.70 -9.80
C LEU A 77 -31.52 -6.17 -10.28
N ARG A 78 -32.55 -6.71 -10.95
CA ARG A 78 -32.57 -8.10 -11.49
C ARG A 78 -31.53 -8.38 -12.59
N THR A 79 -30.72 -7.39 -12.97
CA THR A 79 -29.76 -7.49 -14.09
C THR A 79 -28.30 -7.70 -13.68
N LEU A 80 -27.97 -7.71 -12.38
CA LEU A 80 -26.61 -8.01 -11.93
C LEU A 80 -26.35 -9.52 -11.72
N ALA A 81 -27.40 -10.30 -11.40
CA ALA A 81 -27.30 -11.76 -11.23
C ALA A 81 -27.68 -12.58 -12.48
N SER A 82 -28.01 -11.93 -13.60
CA SER A 82 -28.44 -12.57 -14.85
C SER A 82 -27.70 -11.93 -16.03
N LEU A 83 -26.41 -12.25 -16.17
CA LEU A 83 -25.56 -11.75 -17.25
C LEU A 83 -25.43 -12.71 -18.45
N ASP A 84 -26.15 -13.84 -18.47
CA ASP A 84 -26.11 -14.80 -19.58
C ASP A 84 -27.14 -14.57 -20.69
N SER A 85 -27.89 -13.46 -20.68
CA SER A 85 -28.97 -13.26 -21.66
C SER A 85 -29.21 -11.81 -22.05
N ILE A 86 -28.16 -11.08 -22.45
CA ILE A 86 -28.36 -9.94 -23.35
C ILE A 86 -27.33 -10.05 -24.49
N SER A 87 -27.86 -10.31 -25.67
CA SER A 87 -27.15 -10.41 -26.94
C SER A 87 -26.21 -9.24 -27.16
N ASN A 88 -25.02 -9.57 -27.68
CA ASN A 88 -24.08 -8.67 -28.34
C ASN A 88 -24.82 -7.60 -29.17
N LEU A 89 -24.71 -6.33 -28.77
CA LEU A 89 -24.88 -5.21 -29.70
C LEU A 89 -23.49 -4.75 -30.12
N THR A 90 -23.05 -5.36 -31.21
CA THR A 90 -21.93 -4.99 -32.06
C THR A 90 -22.01 -3.50 -32.39
N LEU A 91 -20.98 -2.73 -32.03
CA LEU A 91 -20.71 -1.46 -32.70
C LEU A 91 -20.31 -1.81 -34.15
N SER A 92 -21.25 -1.59 -35.08
CA SER A 92 -21.04 -1.81 -36.50
C SER A 92 -20.03 -0.82 -37.05
N MET A 93 -18.83 -1.30 -37.38
CA MET A 93 -18.01 -0.71 -38.43
C MET A 93 -18.30 -1.48 -39.73
N ALA A 94 -18.86 -0.77 -40.69
CA ALA A 94 -19.32 -1.31 -41.97
C ALA A 94 -18.15 -1.68 -42.89
N GLN A 95 -18.19 -2.88 -43.49
CA GLN A 95 -17.72 -3.12 -44.87
C GLN A 95 -18.51 -4.26 -45.55
N PRO A 96 -18.64 -4.24 -46.90
CA PRO A 96 -19.72 -4.92 -47.61
C PRO A 96 -19.41 -6.36 -48.07
N THR A 97 -20.53 -7.04 -48.26
CA THR A 97 -20.85 -8.42 -48.66
C THR A 97 -20.21 -8.98 -49.93
N ALA A 98 -19.98 -10.29 -49.92
CA ALA A 98 -20.22 -11.15 -51.09
C ALA A 98 -20.85 -12.49 -50.65
N ASN A 99 -21.99 -12.80 -51.26
CA ASN A 99 -22.81 -14.00 -51.04
C ASN A 99 -22.19 -15.24 -51.68
N SER A 100 -22.42 -16.42 -51.08
CA SER A 100 -22.68 -17.62 -51.88
C SER A 100 -23.51 -18.66 -51.12
N THR A 101 -24.69 -18.88 -51.67
CA THR A 101 -25.69 -19.93 -51.45
C THR A 101 -25.19 -21.32 -51.87
N HIS A 102 -25.48 -22.37 -51.09
CA HIS A 102 -26.01 -23.61 -51.67
C HIS A 102 -26.74 -24.48 -50.63
N LEU A 103 -27.86 -25.06 -51.07
CA LEU A 103 -28.79 -25.93 -50.37
C LEU A 103 -28.42 -27.41 -50.49
N ASP A 104 -29.04 -28.17 -49.60
CA ASP A 104 -29.63 -29.50 -49.75
C ASP A 104 -29.00 -30.74 -49.09
N PRO A 105 -29.88 -31.66 -48.60
CA PRO A 105 -29.57 -32.71 -47.65
C PRO A 105 -29.66 -34.11 -48.28
N ASN A 106 -28.97 -35.11 -47.72
CA ASN A 106 -29.57 -36.45 -47.62
C ASN A 106 -28.83 -37.44 -46.69
N LEU A 107 -29.68 -38.07 -45.87
CA LEU A 107 -29.75 -39.49 -45.51
C LEU A 107 -28.68 -40.19 -44.63
N THR A 108 -29.25 -40.81 -43.59
CA THR A 108 -29.04 -42.19 -43.08
C THR A 108 -28.14 -42.50 -41.87
N THR A 109 -28.81 -43.10 -40.87
CA THR A 109 -28.44 -44.27 -40.06
C THR A 109 -27.74 -44.05 -38.70
N THR A 110 -28.57 -44.21 -37.66
CA THR A 110 -28.33 -44.86 -36.37
C THR A 110 -26.96 -45.53 -36.16
N THR A 111 -26.20 -45.05 -35.19
CA THR A 111 -25.45 -45.88 -34.22
C THR A 111 -25.26 -45.07 -32.94
N SER A 112 -25.97 -45.48 -31.88
CA SER A 112 -25.86 -44.94 -30.54
C SER A 112 -24.58 -45.45 -29.85
N LEU A 113 -23.65 -44.54 -29.59
CA LEU A 113 -22.62 -44.68 -28.56
C LEU A 113 -22.89 -43.61 -27.50
N PRO A 114 -22.84 -43.91 -26.19
CA PRO A 114 -22.89 -42.88 -25.18
C PRO A 114 -21.55 -42.16 -25.20
N THR A 115 -21.47 -41.07 -25.96
CA THR A 115 -20.40 -40.08 -25.83
C THR A 115 -20.54 -39.50 -24.43
N THR A 116 -19.63 -39.87 -23.53
CA THR A 116 -19.41 -39.14 -22.29
C THR A 116 -18.87 -37.77 -22.67
N SER A 117 -19.78 -36.86 -23.03
CA SER A 117 -19.50 -35.43 -23.11
C SER A 117 -19.18 -34.98 -21.69
N ILE A 118 -17.88 -34.93 -21.37
CA ILE A 118 -17.39 -34.23 -20.20
C ILE A 118 -17.59 -32.74 -20.51
N THR A 119 -18.79 -32.25 -20.22
CA THR A 119 -19.07 -30.82 -20.25
C THR A 119 -18.29 -30.21 -19.09
N PHE A 120 -17.13 -29.63 -19.40
CA PHE A 120 -16.41 -28.78 -18.47
C PHE A 120 -17.19 -27.47 -18.38
N THR A 121 -18.20 -27.42 -17.51
CA THR A 121 -18.84 -26.17 -17.11
C THR A 121 -17.82 -25.39 -16.29
N GLN A 122 -16.93 -24.67 -16.97
CA GLN A 122 -16.05 -23.72 -16.34
C GLN A 122 -16.92 -22.56 -15.85
N SER A 123 -17.05 -22.44 -14.53
CA SER A 123 -17.87 -21.40 -13.90
C SER A 123 -17.38 -20.02 -14.35
N ALA A 124 -18.28 -19.06 -14.55
CA ALA A 124 -17.92 -17.69 -14.94
C ALA A 124 -16.96 -17.03 -13.91
N ASP A 125 -17.07 -17.41 -12.63
CA ASP A 125 -16.16 -16.99 -11.56
C ASP A 125 -14.73 -17.54 -11.73
N ASP A 126 -14.60 -18.72 -12.34
CA ASP A 126 -13.32 -19.37 -12.62
C ASP A 126 -12.61 -18.67 -13.80
N LEU A 127 -13.38 -18.11 -14.73
CA LEU A 127 -12.85 -17.34 -15.86
C LEU A 127 -12.32 -15.96 -15.42
N THR A 128 -13.05 -15.24 -14.56
CA THR A 128 -12.63 -13.92 -14.03
C THR A 128 -11.40 -14.05 -13.13
N GLN A 129 -11.35 -15.08 -12.27
CA GLN A 129 -10.14 -15.38 -11.50
C GLN A 129 -8.95 -15.73 -12.38
N ASN A 130 -9.15 -16.50 -13.45
CA ASN A 130 -8.08 -16.85 -14.38
C ASN A 130 -7.51 -15.62 -15.10
N GLU A 131 -8.37 -14.68 -15.53
CA GLU A 131 -7.92 -13.41 -16.12
C GLU A 131 -7.17 -12.53 -15.09
N TYR A 132 -7.64 -12.50 -13.83
CA TYR A 132 -6.93 -11.80 -12.76
C TYR A 132 -5.55 -12.42 -12.47
N ARG A 133 -5.45 -13.75 -12.40
CA ARG A 133 -4.15 -14.46 -12.25
C ARG A 133 -3.21 -14.17 -13.40
N LYS A 134 -3.70 -14.19 -14.64
CA LYS A 134 -2.91 -13.81 -15.83
C LYS A 134 -2.41 -12.37 -15.73
N SER A 135 -3.25 -11.43 -15.28
CA SER A 135 -2.84 -10.04 -15.11
C SER A 135 -1.70 -9.88 -14.09
N ILE A 136 -1.72 -10.62 -12.98
CA ILE A 136 -0.65 -10.61 -11.98
C ILE A 136 0.64 -11.22 -12.53
N ILE A 137 0.53 -12.30 -13.28
CA ILE A 137 1.69 -12.93 -13.93
C ILE A 137 2.33 -11.97 -14.93
N THR A 138 1.54 -11.23 -15.71
CA THR A 138 2.07 -10.18 -16.59
C THR A 138 2.74 -9.06 -15.80
N GLN A 139 2.15 -8.65 -14.66
CA GLN A 139 2.77 -7.67 -13.76
C GLN A 139 4.13 -8.12 -13.20
N PHE A 140 4.39 -9.42 -13.03
CA PHE A 140 5.72 -9.90 -12.60
C PHE A 140 6.83 -9.56 -13.58
N ARG A 141 6.48 -9.45 -14.86
CA ARG A 141 7.43 -9.11 -15.92
C ARG A 141 7.69 -7.61 -15.97
N GLU A 142 6.65 -6.80 -15.73
CA GLU A 142 6.68 -5.35 -15.92
C GLU A 142 7.06 -4.57 -14.65
N ASP A 143 6.70 -5.06 -13.47
CA ASP A 143 6.97 -4.38 -12.20
C ASP A 143 8.45 -4.53 -11.80
N LYS A 144 9.25 -3.51 -12.14
CA LYS A 144 10.66 -3.41 -11.75
C LYS A 144 10.88 -3.51 -10.24
N SER A 145 9.90 -3.13 -9.41
CA SER A 145 10.04 -3.21 -7.95
C SER A 145 9.90 -4.64 -7.40
N LEU A 146 9.57 -5.61 -8.26
CA LEU A 146 9.63 -7.04 -7.95
C LEU A 146 10.96 -7.68 -8.37
N LYS A 147 11.84 -6.94 -9.06
CA LYS A 147 13.18 -7.41 -9.37
C LYS A 147 14.09 -7.25 -8.17
N PHE A 148 14.86 -8.29 -7.85
CA PHE A 148 15.81 -8.28 -6.74
C PHE A 148 17.21 -8.64 -7.24
N SER A 149 18.14 -7.70 -7.09
CA SER A 149 19.52 -7.84 -7.53
C SER A 149 20.47 -8.30 -6.42
N GLY A 150 20.04 -8.19 -5.15
CA GLY A 150 20.88 -8.46 -3.98
C GLY A 150 21.74 -7.27 -3.57
N GLU A 151 21.45 -6.07 -4.07
CA GLU A 151 22.14 -4.84 -3.64
C GLU A 151 21.77 -4.45 -2.21
N HIS A 152 22.72 -3.90 -1.45
CA HIS A 152 22.54 -3.48 -0.05
C HIS A 152 21.44 -2.43 0.20
N LYS A 153 20.95 -1.78 -0.86
CA LYS A 153 19.83 -0.83 -0.79
C LYS A 153 18.46 -1.52 -0.82
N GLN A 154 18.42 -2.78 -1.24
CA GLN A 154 17.21 -3.57 -1.31
C GLN A 154 17.03 -4.34 0.00
N ASP A 155 15.81 -4.34 0.53
CA ASP A 155 15.44 -5.08 1.73
C ASP A 155 14.85 -6.42 1.30
N VAL A 156 15.61 -7.51 1.51
CA VAL A 156 15.21 -8.86 1.11
C VAL A 156 13.91 -9.29 1.77
N ILE A 157 13.65 -8.83 2.99
CA ILE A 157 12.49 -9.26 3.77
C ILE A 157 11.24 -8.59 3.23
N LYS A 158 11.31 -7.27 2.97
CA LYS A 158 10.20 -6.54 2.34
C LYS A 158 9.92 -7.03 0.92
N TRP A 159 10.98 -7.36 0.18
CA TRP A 159 10.83 -7.95 -1.14
C TRP A 159 10.14 -9.32 -1.08
N LEU A 160 10.57 -10.21 -0.18
CA LEU A 160 9.93 -11.52 0.02
C LEU A 160 8.47 -11.40 0.48
N GLU A 161 8.14 -10.48 1.40
CA GLU A 161 6.76 -10.24 1.84
C GLU A 161 5.87 -9.78 0.68
N LYS A 162 6.36 -8.82 -0.13
CA LYS A 162 5.65 -8.35 -1.33
C LYS A 162 5.48 -9.48 -2.36
N LEU A 163 6.52 -10.29 -2.54
CA LEU A 163 6.51 -11.38 -3.50
C LEU A 163 5.54 -12.50 -3.07
N GLU A 164 5.59 -12.91 -1.80
CA GLU A 164 4.70 -13.94 -1.25
C GLU A 164 3.24 -13.51 -1.35
N LEU A 165 2.94 -12.25 -1.03
CA LEU A 165 1.59 -11.71 -1.18
C LEU A 165 1.09 -11.85 -2.62
N LYS A 166 1.92 -11.50 -3.62
CA LYS A 166 1.52 -11.66 -5.02
C LYS A 166 1.39 -13.11 -5.45
N PHE A 167 2.26 -14.01 -4.98
CA PHE A 167 2.12 -15.44 -5.26
C PHE A 167 0.87 -16.02 -4.63
N GLN A 168 0.50 -15.59 -3.42
CA GLN A 168 -0.72 -16.00 -2.74
C GLN A 168 -1.96 -15.52 -3.51
N ILE A 169 -1.99 -14.25 -3.91
CA ILE A 169 -3.10 -13.69 -4.70
C ILE A 169 -3.23 -14.39 -6.06
N ALA A 170 -2.10 -14.75 -6.69
CA ALA A 170 -2.09 -15.46 -7.97
C ALA A 170 -2.27 -16.99 -7.83
N GLU A 171 -2.42 -17.51 -6.60
CA GLU A 171 -2.48 -18.94 -6.27
C GLU A 171 -1.38 -19.77 -6.94
N ILE A 172 -0.15 -19.25 -6.91
CA ILE A 172 1.00 -19.92 -7.51
C ILE A 172 1.51 -20.98 -6.56
N SER A 173 1.49 -22.23 -7.02
CA SER A 173 2.04 -23.35 -6.27
C SER A 173 3.54 -23.20 -6.04
N ASP A 174 4.03 -23.71 -4.91
CA ASP A 174 5.44 -23.58 -4.53
C ASP A 174 6.41 -24.08 -5.62
N VAL A 175 6.05 -25.16 -6.31
CA VAL A 175 6.85 -25.70 -7.44
C VAL A 175 7.00 -24.69 -8.56
N LYS A 176 5.93 -23.95 -8.89
CA LYS A 176 5.91 -22.93 -9.95
C LYS A 176 6.57 -21.62 -9.51
N LYS A 177 6.62 -21.29 -8.21
CA LYS A 177 7.34 -20.11 -7.70
C LYS A 177 8.81 -20.10 -8.18
N PHE A 178 9.46 -21.27 -8.23
CA PHE A 178 10.84 -21.42 -8.70
C PHE A 178 11.03 -21.08 -10.18
N ASP A 179 10.00 -21.24 -11.02
CA ASP A 179 10.07 -20.92 -12.44
C ASP A 179 10.02 -19.39 -12.63
N TYR A 180 9.30 -18.68 -11.76
CA TYR A 180 9.27 -17.21 -11.75
C TYR A 180 10.54 -16.58 -11.16
N LEU A 181 11.22 -17.24 -10.23
CA LEU A 181 12.44 -16.70 -9.60
C LEU A 181 13.53 -16.34 -10.61
N THR A 182 13.69 -17.09 -11.71
CA THR A 182 14.67 -16.74 -12.74
C THR A 182 14.35 -15.45 -13.47
N GLU A 183 13.08 -15.07 -13.54
CA GLU A 183 12.67 -13.77 -14.11
C GLU A 183 12.74 -12.64 -13.07
N LEU A 184 12.54 -12.94 -11.79
CA LEU A 184 12.45 -11.96 -10.71
C LEU A 184 13.79 -11.63 -10.05
N LEU A 185 14.79 -12.50 -10.17
CA LEU A 185 16.13 -12.27 -9.64
C LEU A 185 17.05 -11.69 -10.72
N GLU A 186 17.93 -10.79 -10.32
CA GLU A 186 18.93 -10.17 -11.18
C GLU A 186 20.33 -10.26 -10.58
N LYS A 187 21.34 -10.02 -11.43
CA LYS A 187 22.76 -9.87 -11.03
C LYS A 187 23.23 -10.96 -10.05
N GLY A 188 23.74 -10.57 -8.88
CA GLY A 188 24.30 -11.47 -7.88
C GLY A 188 23.27 -12.42 -7.28
N ALA A 189 22.03 -11.96 -7.10
CA ALA A 189 20.94 -12.79 -6.58
C ALA A 189 20.54 -13.90 -7.55
N LEU A 190 20.52 -13.61 -8.85
CA LEU A 190 20.26 -14.64 -9.87
C LEU A 190 21.37 -15.69 -9.92
N ASN A 191 22.63 -15.26 -9.90
CA ASN A 191 23.78 -16.18 -9.90
C ASN A 191 23.74 -17.11 -8.68
N TRP A 192 23.52 -16.53 -7.50
CA TRP A 192 23.36 -17.27 -6.25
C TRP A 192 22.26 -18.33 -6.34
N PHE A 193 21.11 -17.97 -6.94
CA PHE A 193 19.97 -18.88 -7.07
C PHE A 193 20.28 -20.02 -8.04
N ILE A 194 20.89 -19.74 -9.19
CA ILE A 194 21.26 -20.76 -10.18
C ILE A 194 22.22 -21.79 -9.57
N GLU A 195 23.23 -21.34 -8.81
CA GLU A 195 24.21 -22.20 -8.14
C GLU A 195 23.58 -23.14 -7.10
N ARG A 196 22.57 -22.66 -6.38
CA ARG A 196 21.88 -23.41 -5.32
C ARG A 196 20.58 -24.08 -5.75
N LYS A 197 20.18 -23.93 -7.02
CA LYS A 197 18.90 -24.43 -7.53
C LYS A 197 18.75 -25.94 -7.35
N SER A 198 19.84 -26.69 -7.52
CA SER A 198 19.87 -28.15 -7.33
C SER A 198 19.82 -28.57 -5.86
N SER A 199 20.39 -27.77 -4.95
CA SER A 199 20.40 -28.08 -3.51
C SER A 199 19.09 -27.76 -2.78
N LEU A 200 18.26 -26.87 -3.33
CA LEU A 200 17.04 -26.40 -2.68
C LEU A 200 15.85 -27.36 -2.79
N ASN A 201 15.96 -28.48 -3.53
CA ASN A 201 14.91 -29.49 -3.73
C ASN A 201 13.51 -28.94 -4.08
N ARG A 202 13.43 -27.74 -4.66
CA ARG A 202 12.18 -26.98 -4.91
C ARG A 202 11.32 -26.75 -3.63
N SER A 203 11.93 -26.73 -2.45
CA SER A 203 11.26 -26.34 -1.20
C SER A 203 11.27 -24.82 -1.07
N TRP A 204 10.07 -24.21 -1.11
CA TRP A 204 9.93 -22.76 -0.96
C TRP A 204 10.39 -22.26 0.42
N PRO A 205 10.04 -22.91 1.56
CA PRO A 205 10.56 -22.54 2.87
C PRO A 205 12.09 -22.53 2.93
N ASP A 206 12.75 -23.56 2.39
CA ASP A 206 14.22 -23.68 2.39
C ASP A 206 14.87 -22.57 1.57
N PHE A 207 14.26 -22.22 0.43
CA PHE A 207 14.68 -21.07 -0.36
C PHE A 207 14.60 -19.80 0.47
N VAL A 208 13.45 -19.52 1.10
CA VAL A 208 13.25 -18.31 1.91
C VAL A 208 14.28 -18.21 3.04
N GLU A 209 14.54 -19.31 3.76
CA GLU A 209 15.51 -19.34 4.86
C GLU A 209 16.95 -19.06 4.37
N GLN A 210 17.40 -19.79 3.34
CA GLN A 210 18.75 -19.61 2.81
C GLN A 210 18.94 -18.24 2.15
N PHE A 211 17.91 -17.74 1.47
CA PHE A 211 17.95 -16.43 0.81
C PHE A 211 18.05 -15.30 1.82
N LYS A 212 17.28 -15.38 2.91
CA LYS A 212 17.40 -14.45 4.05
C LYS A 212 18.78 -14.51 4.68
N THR A 213 19.32 -15.71 4.91
CA THR A 213 20.66 -15.87 5.50
C THR A 213 21.75 -15.14 4.70
N VAL A 214 21.61 -15.06 3.38
CA VAL A 214 22.62 -14.49 2.49
C VAL A 214 22.42 -12.99 2.27
N TYR A 215 21.16 -12.54 2.11
CA TYR A 215 20.85 -11.17 1.71
C TYR A 215 20.23 -10.31 2.81
N ASP A 216 19.88 -10.88 3.97
CA ASP A 216 19.41 -10.08 5.09
C ASP A 216 20.57 -9.25 5.65
N SER A 217 20.26 -8.02 6.01
CA SER A 217 21.26 -7.11 6.53
C SER A 217 21.56 -7.47 7.98
N PRO A 218 22.82 -7.74 8.36
CA PRO A 218 23.17 -8.03 9.76
C PRO A 218 22.84 -6.86 10.69
N ASN A 219 22.73 -5.64 10.14
CA ASN A 219 22.42 -4.43 10.90
C ASN A 219 20.92 -4.11 10.93
N ARG A 220 20.05 -4.95 10.36
CA ARG A 220 18.61 -4.65 10.22
C ARG A 220 17.94 -4.37 11.55
N SER A 221 18.11 -5.27 12.53
CA SER A 221 17.54 -5.10 13.88
C SER A 221 18.07 -3.84 14.55
N GLN A 222 19.38 -3.55 14.43
CA GLN A 222 19.98 -2.33 14.98
C GLN A 222 19.42 -1.05 14.33
N LEU A 223 19.24 -1.04 13.01
CA LEU A 223 18.65 0.10 12.29
C LEU A 223 17.17 0.27 12.64
N ALA A 224 16.42 -0.83 12.81
CA ALA A 224 15.04 -0.80 13.27
C ALA A 224 14.95 -0.22 14.68
N PHE A 225 15.85 -0.61 15.58
CA PHE A 225 15.96 -0.04 16.92
C PHE A 225 16.25 1.46 16.90
N GLN A 226 17.22 1.90 16.10
CA GLN A 226 17.51 3.33 15.94
C GLN A 226 16.29 4.09 15.44
N LYS A 227 15.61 3.58 14.41
CA LYS A 227 14.35 4.18 13.93
C LYS A 227 13.31 4.23 15.04
N LEU A 228 13.13 3.16 15.78
CA LEU A 228 12.17 3.09 16.89
C LEU A 228 12.48 4.12 17.99
N GLN A 229 13.76 4.39 18.27
CA GLN A 229 14.18 5.39 19.24
C GLN A 229 13.90 6.83 18.79
N TYR A 230 14.06 7.13 17.50
CA TYR A 230 13.91 8.49 16.96
C TYR A 230 12.55 8.76 16.33
N TYR A 231 11.72 7.74 16.18
CA TYR A 231 10.40 7.88 15.57
C TYR A 231 9.43 8.53 16.55
N HIS A 232 8.80 9.61 16.11
CA HIS A 232 7.75 10.32 16.82
C HIS A 232 6.57 10.54 15.86
N GLN A 233 5.36 10.53 16.40
CA GLN A 233 4.16 10.87 15.65
C GLN A 233 4.30 12.32 15.14
N SER A 234 4.21 12.50 13.82
CA SER A 234 4.18 13.83 13.21
C SER A 234 2.88 14.57 13.54
N ALA A 235 2.89 15.89 13.47
CA ALA A 235 1.70 16.71 13.76
C ALA A 235 0.49 16.35 12.87
N ASP A 236 0.74 16.00 11.61
CA ASP A 236 -0.29 15.70 10.61
C ASP A 236 -0.56 14.19 10.46
N GLN A 237 0.09 13.35 11.28
CA GLN A 237 -0.06 11.91 11.21
C GLN A 237 -1.14 11.44 12.20
N ASP A 238 -2.15 10.73 11.69
CA ASP A 238 -3.19 10.12 12.51
C ASP A 238 -2.68 8.97 13.39
N ILE A 239 -3.40 8.67 14.47
CA ILE A 239 -3.01 7.62 15.43
C ILE A 239 -2.94 6.23 14.78
N ARG A 240 -3.82 5.89 13.82
CA ARG A 240 -3.80 4.55 13.19
C ARG A 240 -2.54 4.36 12.37
N SER A 241 -2.20 5.35 11.55
CA SER A 241 -0.97 5.38 10.76
C SER A 241 0.26 5.28 11.66
N PHE A 242 0.31 6.06 12.74
CA PHE A 242 1.39 6.02 13.73
C PHE A 242 1.54 4.64 14.37
N CYS A 243 0.47 4.07 14.92
CA CYS A 243 0.47 2.75 15.56
C CYS A 243 0.89 1.63 14.58
N SER A 244 0.48 1.73 13.31
CA SER A 244 0.88 0.79 12.25
C SER A 244 2.39 0.81 12.00
N VAL A 245 3.00 2.00 11.91
CA VAL A 245 4.46 2.14 11.74
C VAL A 245 5.20 1.63 12.98
N MET A 246 4.75 1.99 14.18
CA MET A 246 5.35 1.52 15.44
C MET A 246 5.31 -0.01 15.55
N ARG A 247 4.18 -0.63 15.20
CA ARG A 247 4.03 -2.09 15.21
C ARG A 247 5.02 -2.76 14.27
N LYS A 248 5.23 -2.18 13.07
CA LYS A 248 6.22 -2.66 12.10
C LYS A 248 7.64 -2.54 12.65
N LEU A 249 8.02 -1.37 13.18
CA LEU A 249 9.36 -1.14 13.74
C LEU A 249 9.65 -2.05 14.93
N CYS A 250 8.67 -2.26 15.82
CA CYS A 250 8.80 -3.20 16.92
C CYS A 250 9.06 -4.62 16.41
N LYS A 251 8.28 -5.09 15.42
CA LYS A 251 8.45 -6.42 14.81
C LYS A 251 9.79 -6.57 14.07
N GLU A 252 10.26 -5.50 13.41
CA GLU A 252 11.56 -5.49 12.71
C GLU A 252 12.75 -5.52 13.68
N TYR A 253 12.65 -4.87 14.84
CA TYR A 253 13.69 -4.89 15.87
C TYR A 253 13.71 -6.22 16.64
N ASP A 254 12.56 -6.62 17.18
CA ASP A 254 12.38 -7.81 18.01
C ASP A 254 10.93 -8.36 17.87
N PRO A 255 10.73 -9.48 17.14
CA PRO A 255 9.41 -10.10 16.97
C PRO A 255 8.72 -10.47 18.29
N ASP A 256 9.50 -10.81 19.32
CA ASP A 256 9.04 -11.28 20.63
C ASP A 256 9.07 -10.17 21.68
N MET A 257 9.21 -8.91 21.23
CA MET A 257 9.26 -7.74 22.12
C MET A 257 8.07 -7.72 23.09
N SER A 258 8.39 -7.61 24.38
CA SER A 258 7.38 -7.61 25.44
C SER A 258 6.32 -6.52 25.24
N LYS A 259 5.06 -6.82 25.62
CA LYS A 259 3.94 -5.87 25.56
C LYS A 259 4.26 -4.54 26.25
N LYS A 260 4.93 -4.62 27.40
CA LYS A 260 5.36 -3.46 28.20
C LYS A 260 6.35 -2.57 27.45
N MET A 261 7.33 -3.16 26.76
CA MET A 261 8.31 -2.40 25.99
C MET A 261 7.66 -1.71 24.79
N ARG A 262 6.76 -2.41 24.07
CA ARG A 262 5.98 -1.83 22.97
C ARG A 262 5.17 -0.61 23.44
N LEU A 263 4.55 -0.73 24.61
CA LEU A 263 3.78 0.35 25.23
C LEU A 263 4.68 1.55 25.62
N ASP A 264 5.86 1.33 26.20
CA ASP A 264 6.79 2.44 26.54
C ASP A 264 7.20 3.22 25.30
N PHE A 265 7.51 2.53 24.20
CA PHE A 265 7.79 3.17 22.91
C PHE A 265 6.59 4.00 22.40
N LEU A 266 5.38 3.44 22.41
CA LEU A 266 4.18 4.15 21.99
C LEU A 266 3.94 5.42 22.83
N LEU A 267 4.01 5.31 24.17
CA LEU A 267 3.78 6.42 25.09
C LEU A 267 4.85 7.52 24.97
N ARG A 268 6.10 7.16 24.64
CA ARG A 268 7.18 8.14 24.43
C ARG A 268 7.08 8.84 23.08
N SER A 269 6.60 8.14 22.06
CA SER A 269 6.63 8.58 20.67
C SER A 269 5.33 9.23 20.20
N VAL A 270 4.21 9.04 20.90
CA VAL A 270 2.93 9.68 20.58
C VAL A 270 3.02 11.20 20.63
N ASN A 271 2.19 11.87 19.82
CA ASN A 271 2.15 13.32 19.76
C ASN A 271 1.97 13.92 21.17
N PRO A 272 2.83 14.89 21.57
CA PRO A 272 2.76 15.52 22.89
C PRO A 272 1.40 16.13 23.22
N THR A 273 0.59 16.48 22.21
CA THR A 273 -0.76 17.01 22.36
C THR A 273 -1.72 16.01 23.02
N TYR A 274 -1.66 14.74 22.61
CA TYR A 274 -2.55 13.68 23.11
C TYR A 274 -2.02 13.01 24.36
N ARG A 275 -0.70 13.02 24.54
CA ARG A 275 0.02 12.28 25.59
C ARG A 275 -0.53 12.50 27.01
N PRO A 276 -0.86 13.72 27.48
CA PRO A 276 -1.36 13.92 28.83
C PRO A 276 -2.68 13.19 29.09
N GLU A 277 -3.64 13.25 28.16
CA GLU A 277 -4.93 12.57 28.30
C GLU A 277 -4.76 11.05 28.25
N ILE A 278 -3.91 10.54 27.36
CA ILE A 278 -3.60 9.10 27.29
C ILE A 278 -2.97 8.61 28.60
N LEU A 279 -2.03 9.37 29.17
CA LEU A 279 -1.37 9.00 30.44
C LEU A 279 -2.31 9.00 31.64
N LYS A 280 -3.36 9.84 31.65
CA LYS A 280 -4.40 9.80 32.70
C LYS A 280 -5.19 8.50 32.67
N LEU A 281 -5.45 7.98 31.47
CA LEU A 281 -6.22 6.76 31.24
C LEU A 281 -5.40 5.47 31.48
N LYS A 282 -4.06 5.58 31.58
CA LYS A 282 -3.14 4.51 31.99
C LYS A 282 -3.34 3.19 31.22
N PRO A 283 -3.12 3.18 29.89
CA PRO A 283 -3.17 1.93 29.12
C PRO A 283 -2.20 0.88 29.70
N THR A 284 -2.62 -0.38 29.70
CA THR A 284 -1.85 -1.52 30.21
C THR A 284 -1.08 -2.25 29.10
N ASP A 285 -1.55 -2.16 27.86
CA ASP A 285 -0.87 -2.70 26.69
C ASP A 285 -1.04 -1.84 25.42
N ALA A 286 -0.40 -2.27 24.34
CA ALA A 286 -0.39 -1.56 23.07
C ALA A 286 -1.76 -1.50 22.37
N ALA A 287 -2.63 -2.50 22.57
CA ALA A 287 -3.95 -2.53 21.96
C ALA A 287 -4.90 -1.56 22.68
N GLU A 288 -4.84 -1.56 24.01
CA GLU A 288 -5.57 -0.59 24.84
C GLU A 288 -5.09 0.84 24.58
N PHE A 289 -3.77 1.05 24.45
CA PHE A 289 -3.21 2.33 24.04
C PHE A 289 -3.81 2.82 22.70
N GLU A 290 -3.89 1.96 21.70
CA GLU A 290 -4.40 2.35 20.37
C GLU A 290 -5.87 2.77 20.43
N GLN A 291 -6.70 2.06 21.19
CA GLN A 291 -8.10 2.43 21.38
C GLN A 291 -8.24 3.77 22.10
N ILE A 292 -7.53 3.94 23.21
CA ILE A 292 -7.55 5.19 24.00
C ILE A 292 -7.06 6.37 23.16
N ALA A 293 -5.94 6.20 22.45
CA ALA A 293 -5.34 7.27 21.68
C ALA A 293 -6.24 7.69 20.50
N LEU A 294 -6.97 6.76 19.88
CA LEU A 294 -7.97 7.07 18.86
C LEU A 294 -9.15 7.87 19.42
N ASP A 295 -9.65 7.50 20.59
CA ASP A 295 -10.76 8.22 21.23
C ASP A 295 -10.35 9.66 21.59
N VAL A 296 -9.14 9.81 22.14
CA VAL A 296 -8.54 11.12 22.41
C VAL A 296 -8.40 11.93 21.11
N GLU A 297 -7.80 11.38 20.06
CA GLU A 297 -7.65 12.06 18.76
C GLU A 297 -8.99 12.53 18.20
N ASN A 298 -10.01 11.66 18.18
CA ASN A 298 -11.35 12.01 17.70
C ASN A 298 -11.99 13.14 18.52
N THR A 299 -11.80 13.12 19.84
CA THR A 299 -12.29 14.18 20.74
C THR A 299 -11.62 15.52 20.40
N PHE A 300 -10.30 15.53 20.21
CA PHE A 300 -9.56 16.73 19.82
C PHE A 300 -9.98 17.25 18.45
N LEU A 301 -10.15 16.38 17.46
CA LEU A 301 -10.60 16.76 16.11
C LEU A 301 -12.00 17.38 16.14
N THR A 302 -12.90 16.79 16.94
CA THR A 302 -14.28 17.27 17.11
C THR A 302 -14.32 18.65 17.78
N LEU A 303 -13.53 18.86 18.85
CA LEU A 303 -13.42 20.18 19.51
C LEU A 303 -12.86 21.24 18.56
N ASN A 304 -11.82 20.92 17.80
CA ASN A 304 -11.23 21.83 16.81
C ASN A 304 -12.23 22.20 15.70
N ALA A 305 -13.06 21.24 15.27
CA ALA A 305 -14.12 21.52 14.30
C ALA A 305 -15.13 22.52 14.88
N TYR A 306 -15.60 22.32 16.12
CA TYR A 306 -16.54 23.24 16.76
C TYR A 306 -15.99 24.67 16.90
N GLU A 307 -14.70 24.84 17.23
CA GLU A 307 -14.07 26.17 17.28
C GLU A 307 -14.00 26.86 15.91
N THR A 308 -13.95 26.09 14.82
CA THR A 308 -13.89 26.63 13.45
C THR A 308 -15.27 27.11 12.98
N TYR A 309 -16.35 26.56 13.55
CA TYR A 309 -17.74 26.87 13.17
C TYR A 309 -18.43 27.90 14.08
N THR A 310 -17.76 28.50 15.07
CA THR A 310 -18.35 29.66 15.75
C THR A 310 -18.27 30.88 14.81
N PRO A 311 -19.39 31.38 14.25
CA PRO A 311 -19.37 32.68 13.61
C PRO A 311 -18.98 33.70 14.68
N SER A 312 -17.99 34.55 14.38
CA SER A 312 -17.67 35.75 15.16
C SER A 312 -18.88 36.69 15.15
N THR A 313 -19.91 36.39 15.93
CA THR A 313 -21.06 37.27 16.14
C THR A 313 -20.85 38.06 17.42
N MET A 314 -20.81 39.38 17.23
CA MET A 314 -21.06 40.44 18.20
C MET A 314 -19.89 40.84 19.12
N THR A 315 -19.00 41.70 18.60
CA THR A 315 -18.34 42.74 19.41
C THR A 315 -18.58 44.11 18.78
N THR A 316 -19.82 44.56 18.75
CA THR A 316 -20.14 46.00 18.68
C THR A 316 -21.54 46.20 19.26
N TYR A 317 -21.72 47.32 19.95
CA TYR A 317 -22.89 47.72 20.78
C TYR A 317 -22.87 47.03 22.17
N THR A 318 -22.62 47.74 23.27
CA THR A 318 -23.39 48.92 23.69
C THR A 318 -22.57 49.77 24.65
N SER A 319 -22.48 51.06 24.37
CA SER A 319 -22.03 52.10 25.28
C SER A 319 -23.17 52.55 26.21
N LEU A 320 -22.78 52.95 27.43
CA LEU A 320 -23.45 53.75 28.47
C LEU A 320 -24.14 53.00 29.62
N PRO A 321 -24.25 53.59 30.85
CA PRO A 321 -23.37 54.55 31.55
C PRO A 321 -23.01 54.05 32.99
N PRO A 322 -22.18 54.77 33.77
CA PRO A 322 -21.69 54.30 35.06
C PRO A 322 -22.68 54.61 36.18
N SER A 323 -23.06 53.61 36.96
CA SER A 323 -23.64 53.81 38.30
C SER A 323 -23.32 52.60 39.15
N GLY A 324 -22.49 52.84 40.16
CA GLY A 324 -21.99 51.80 41.05
C GLY A 324 -23.05 51.30 42.00
N TYR A 325 -23.02 50.00 42.26
CA TYR A 325 -23.26 49.46 43.58
C TYR A 325 -22.36 48.24 43.78
N ASN A 326 -21.74 48.23 44.94
CA ASN A 326 -20.76 47.29 45.44
C ASN A 326 -21.51 46.11 46.07
N TYR A 327 -21.27 44.86 45.65
CA TYR A 327 -21.50 43.67 46.46
C TYR A 327 -20.48 42.56 46.12
N PRO A 328 -20.00 41.78 47.12
CA PRO A 328 -18.88 40.86 46.95
C PRO A 328 -19.30 39.40 46.74
N ALA A 329 -18.40 38.64 46.09
CA ALA A 329 -18.25 37.17 46.06
C ALA A 329 -19.47 36.35 45.60
N THR A 330 -19.38 35.38 44.69
CA THR A 330 -18.62 34.13 44.81
C THR A 330 -18.77 33.33 43.50
N GLN A 331 -17.85 32.38 43.26
CA GLN A 331 -17.80 31.35 42.21
C GLN A 331 -16.90 31.65 41.01
N GLN A 332 -15.61 31.35 41.24
CA GLN A 332 -14.64 31.03 40.19
C GLN A 332 -15.03 29.70 39.53
N SER A 333 -15.50 29.75 38.28
CA SER A 333 -15.42 28.60 37.38
C SER A 333 -13.95 28.41 36.96
N PRO A 334 -13.43 27.18 36.88
CA PRO A 334 -12.07 26.95 36.39
C PRO A 334 -12.04 27.24 34.90
N ALA A 335 -11.48 28.39 34.52
CA ALA A 335 -11.17 28.70 33.14
C ALA A 335 -10.20 27.64 32.58
N SER A 336 -10.54 27.19 31.39
CA SER A 336 -9.95 26.09 30.63
C SER A 336 -8.42 26.17 30.57
N ASN A 337 -7.77 25.08 31.00
CA ASN A 337 -6.32 24.89 30.95
C ASN A 337 -5.80 24.60 29.51
N TYR A 338 -6.69 24.66 28.51
CA TYR A 338 -6.38 24.35 27.10
C TYR A 338 -5.62 25.47 26.38
N ASP A 339 -5.80 26.74 26.74
CA ASP A 339 -5.13 27.86 26.08
C ASP A 339 -3.63 27.94 26.35
N TYR A 340 -3.15 27.30 27.42
CA TYR A 340 -1.72 27.30 27.78
C TYR A 340 -0.88 26.46 26.81
N TYR A 341 -1.43 25.35 26.30
CA TYR A 341 -0.69 24.43 25.42
C TYR A 341 -0.66 24.90 23.95
N ARG A 342 -1.65 25.70 23.52
CA ARG A 342 -1.66 26.31 22.18
C ARG A 342 -0.52 27.32 21.97
N ARG A 343 -0.05 27.98 23.03
CA ARG A 343 1.04 28.98 22.95
C ARG A 343 2.44 28.39 22.80
N GLN A 344 2.68 27.12 23.15
CA GLN A 344 4.03 26.54 23.05
C GLN A 344 4.39 26.06 21.63
N ASN A 345 3.41 25.76 20.77
CA ASN A 345 3.69 25.31 19.40
C ASN A 345 4.02 26.44 18.40
N ASN A 346 3.83 27.71 18.75
CA ASN A 346 4.12 28.85 17.87
C ASN A 346 5.55 29.41 17.97
N PHE A 347 6.43 28.84 18.82
CA PHE A 347 7.79 29.37 19.03
C PHE A 347 8.93 28.63 18.31
N ARG A 348 8.64 27.71 17.38
CA ARG A 348 9.70 26.94 16.68
C ARG A 348 9.74 27.06 15.16
N SER A 349 9.03 28.02 14.58
CA SER A 349 9.14 28.37 13.15
C SER A 349 9.63 29.81 13.00
N THR A 350 10.95 30.01 13.02
CA THR A 350 11.70 31.10 12.35
C THR A 350 13.15 31.13 12.84
N GLN A 351 14.00 30.21 12.35
CA GLN A 351 15.42 30.50 12.15
C GLN A 351 15.93 29.67 10.96
N ARG A 352 15.93 30.28 9.77
CA ARG A 352 16.76 29.85 8.65
C ARG A 352 18.15 30.47 8.85
N PRO A 353 19.25 29.69 8.85
CA PRO A 353 20.58 30.26 8.68
C PRO A 353 20.78 30.60 7.20
N SER A 354 21.05 31.86 6.91
CA SER A 354 21.53 32.34 5.62
C SER A 354 22.98 31.89 5.41
N SER A 355 23.21 30.92 4.54
CA SER A 355 24.55 30.61 4.03
C SER A 355 24.88 31.54 2.86
N ASN A 356 25.77 32.50 3.12
CA ASN A 356 26.50 33.25 2.10
C ASN A 356 27.42 32.30 1.33
N THR A 357 27.23 32.17 0.03
CA THR A 357 28.22 31.59 -0.88
C THR A 357 28.70 32.66 -1.86
N THR A 358 29.89 33.15 -1.56
CA THR A 358 30.73 34.01 -2.39
C THR A 358 31.11 33.27 -3.68
N SER A 359 30.69 33.85 -4.81
CA SER A 359 31.13 33.49 -6.15
C SER A 359 32.48 34.18 -6.42
N HIS A 360 33.55 33.41 -6.52
CA HIS A 360 34.78 33.84 -7.20
C HIS A 360 34.92 33.05 -8.50
N GLN A 361 34.75 33.78 -9.60
CA GLN A 361 35.21 33.40 -10.93
C GLN A 361 36.74 33.42 -10.94
N PHE A 362 37.36 32.31 -11.35
CA PHE A 362 38.66 32.37 -12.01
C PHE A 362 38.68 31.44 -13.22
N THR A 363 39.20 32.03 -14.28
CA THR A 363 39.38 31.53 -15.62
C THR A 363 40.63 30.66 -15.73
N SER A 364 40.72 30.00 -16.89
CA SER A 364 41.92 29.57 -17.62
C SER A 364 42.25 28.07 -17.68
N SER A 365 42.47 27.66 -18.92
CA SER A 365 42.59 26.32 -19.49
C SER A 365 44.05 25.80 -19.45
N PRO A 366 44.50 24.87 -20.33
CA PRO A 366 44.91 23.52 -19.95
C PRO A 366 46.41 23.23 -20.18
N LYS A 367 46.95 22.12 -19.66
CA LYS A 367 48.16 21.44 -20.20
C LYS A 367 48.43 20.04 -19.59
N HIS A 368 48.27 19.02 -20.43
CA HIS A 368 49.23 17.95 -20.78
C HIS A 368 50.18 17.30 -19.74
N HIS A 369 50.08 15.96 -19.59
CA HIS A 369 51.12 14.88 -19.71
C HIS A 369 50.67 13.61 -18.94
N GLN A 370 50.31 12.50 -19.61
CA GLN A 370 51.16 11.32 -19.93
C GLN A 370 52.01 10.75 -18.78
N GLY A 371 51.78 9.47 -18.44
CA GLY A 371 52.73 8.62 -17.71
C GLY A 371 52.11 7.51 -16.84
N SER A 372 51.86 6.34 -17.43
CA SER A 372 51.98 5.02 -16.72
C SER A 372 53.44 4.51 -16.91
N PRO A 373 53.91 3.34 -16.39
CA PRO A 373 53.29 2.26 -15.60
C PRO A 373 54.23 1.66 -14.50
N GLN A 374 53.92 0.43 -14.04
CA GLN A 374 54.74 -0.57 -13.29
C GLN A 374 54.40 -0.73 -11.80
N SER A 375 53.77 -1.82 -11.33
CA SER A 375 54.13 -3.27 -11.26
C SER A 375 54.90 -3.67 -9.99
N SER A 376 54.29 -4.49 -9.12
CA SER A 376 54.94 -5.55 -8.31
C SER A 376 53.82 -6.29 -7.55
N LYS A 377 53.40 -7.51 -7.90
CA LYS A 377 53.98 -8.83 -7.52
C LYS A 377 54.40 -8.91 -6.04
N TYR A 378 53.62 -9.60 -5.20
CA TYR A 378 54.17 -10.48 -4.16
C TYR A 378 53.21 -11.65 -3.84
N ASN A 379 53.83 -12.79 -3.61
CA ASN A 379 53.34 -14.17 -3.63
C ASN A 379 52.67 -14.61 -2.31
N PRO A 380 51.91 -15.73 -2.29
CA PRO A 380 51.22 -16.25 -1.12
C PRO A 380 52.10 -17.23 -0.31
N SER A 381 51.92 -17.26 1.00
CA SER A 381 52.56 -18.22 1.90
C SER A 381 51.53 -19.17 2.48
N GLN A 382 51.68 -20.46 2.16
CA GLN A 382 51.03 -21.58 2.83
C GLN A 382 51.60 -21.76 4.25
N SER A 383 50.77 -22.16 5.21
CA SER A 383 51.04 -23.33 6.07
C SER A 383 49.84 -23.70 6.95
N PRO A 384 49.69 -24.99 7.32
CA PRO A 384 48.49 -25.57 7.90
C PRO A 384 48.57 -25.64 9.44
N ARG A 385 47.41 -25.67 10.12
CA ARG A 385 47.34 -26.18 11.51
C ARG A 385 46.19 -27.14 11.71
N GLN A 386 46.59 -28.24 12.33
CA GLN A 386 45.88 -29.46 12.64
C GLN A 386 44.89 -29.30 13.81
N HIS A 387 43.89 -30.19 13.78
CA HIS A 387 43.26 -30.93 14.89
C HIS A 387 43.08 -30.24 16.25
N ASN A 388 41.82 -30.19 16.71
CA ASN A 388 41.46 -30.87 17.96
C ASN A 388 39.96 -31.17 18.02
N LEU A 389 39.63 -32.46 17.98
CA LEU A 389 38.38 -33.02 18.48
C LEU A 389 38.42 -32.98 20.00
N PHE A 390 37.37 -32.48 20.65
CA PHE A 390 37.02 -32.91 22.00
C PHE A 390 35.55 -33.33 22.01
N ALA A 391 35.37 -34.65 22.14
CA ALA A 391 34.11 -35.30 22.43
C ALA A 391 33.74 -35.05 23.90
N TYR A 392 32.48 -34.65 24.14
CA TYR A 392 31.86 -34.65 25.46
C TYR A 392 30.99 -35.90 25.57
N THR A 393 31.35 -36.80 26.49
CA THR A 393 30.47 -37.84 27.03
C THR A 393 29.98 -37.42 28.43
N PRO A 394 28.70 -37.68 28.77
CA PRO A 394 28.13 -37.28 30.05
C PRO A 394 28.35 -38.34 31.14
N ALA A 395 28.52 -37.89 32.38
CA ALA A 395 28.56 -38.71 33.57
C ALA A 395 27.20 -38.70 34.28
N THR A 396 26.57 -39.87 34.39
CA THR A 396 25.62 -40.21 35.45
C THR A 396 26.38 -40.65 36.69
N PRO A 397 25.82 -40.42 37.89
CA PRO A 397 25.90 -41.46 38.90
C PRO A 397 24.52 -41.77 39.52
N GLU A 398 24.31 -43.07 39.68
CA GLU A 398 23.32 -43.68 40.56
C GLU A 398 23.66 -43.39 42.02
N THR A 399 22.67 -43.00 42.84
CA THR A 399 22.16 -43.81 43.97
C THR A 399 20.91 -43.17 44.56
#